data_AF-A0A182RVS7-F1
#
_entry.id   AF-A0A182RVS7-F1
#
_cell.length_a   1.000
_cell.length_b   1.000
_cell.length_c   1.000
_cell.angle_alpha   90.00
_cell.angle_beta   90.00
_cell.angle_gamma   90.00
#
_symmetry.space_group_name_H-M   'P 1'
#
loop_
_entity.id
_entity.type
_entity.pdbx_description
1 polymer ?
#
loop_
_entity_poly.entity_id
_entity_poly.type
_entity_poly.pdbx_seq_one_letter_code
_entity_poly.pdbx_strand_id
1 'polypeptide(L)'
;MSSRNILLLSVLLMGYLYWSLAQPTNVFEIRCRFRQAVDNPNECKFGFFTNICQKLDCWKGPGEECGDNMSAYIRYGQCAPGLICCNGECKGCINGNCNRESCHPSHSFQLRSDPHMMERHMDPLYRIFDYYTNE
;
A
#
# COMPACT_ATOMS: atom_id res chain seq x y z
N MET A 1 -44.49 -27.90 -29.82
CA MET A 1 -43.51 -27.87 -28.71
C MET A 1 -44.26 -27.72 -27.41
N SER A 2 -44.06 -28.63 -26.45
CA SER A 2 -44.79 -28.65 -25.17
C SER A 2 -44.32 -27.50 -24.25
N SER A 3 -45.25 -26.81 -23.59
CA SER A 3 -44.98 -25.70 -22.64
C SER A 3 -43.95 -26.07 -21.56
N ARG A 4 -43.90 -27.35 -21.18
CA ARG A 4 -42.94 -27.91 -20.24
C ARG A 4 -41.48 -27.83 -20.73
N ASN A 5 -41.25 -27.99 -22.02
CA ASN A 5 -39.89 -27.87 -22.59
C ASN A 5 -39.45 -26.42 -22.66
N ILE A 6 -40.38 -25.49 -22.88
CA ILE A 6 -40.10 -24.04 -22.92
C ILE A 6 -39.71 -23.54 -21.51
N LEU A 7 -40.42 -24.00 -20.48
CA LEU A 7 -40.11 -23.65 -19.08
C LEU A 7 -38.76 -24.22 -18.60
N LEU A 8 -38.42 -25.44 -19.01
CA LEU A 8 -37.12 -26.02 -18.70
C LEU A 8 -35.98 -25.26 -19.38
N LEU A 9 -36.16 -24.90 -20.65
CA LEU A 9 -35.19 -24.11 -21.40
C LEU A 9 -34.98 -22.73 -20.77
N SER A 10 -36.04 -22.03 -20.35
CA SER A 10 -35.91 -20.70 -19.76
C SER A 10 -35.18 -20.73 -18.41
N VAL A 11 -35.44 -21.71 -17.55
CA VAL A 11 -34.74 -21.87 -16.27
C VAL A 11 -33.26 -22.18 -16.49
N LEU A 12 -32.93 -23.05 -17.44
CA LEU A 12 -31.53 -23.37 -17.78
C LEU A 12 -30.79 -22.14 -18.35
N LEU A 13 -31.45 -21.36 -19.20
CA LEU A 13 -30.89 -20.13 -19.76
C LEU A 13 -30.64 -19.08 -18.67
N MET A 14 -31.61 -18.88 -17.77
CA MET A 14 -31.45 -17.95 -16.65
C MET A 14 -30.35 -18.39 -15.68
N GLY A 15 -30.23 -19.69 -15.41
CA GLY A 15 -29.14 -20.24 -14.61
C GLY A 15 -27.77 -20.04 -15.26
N TYR A 16 -27.66 -20.26 -16.56
CA TYR A 16 -26.42 -20.06 -17.33
C TYR A 16 -26.00 -18.58 -17.37
N LEU A 17 -26.96 -17.68 -17.63
CA LEU A 17 -26.70 -16.24 -17.61
C LEU A 17 -26.25 -15.78 -16.22
N TYR A 18 -26.95 -16.20 -15.16
CA TYR A 18 -26.58 -15.86 -13.78
C TYR A 18 -25.15 -16.31 -13.43
N TRP A 19 -24.78 -17.54 -13.81
CA TRP A 19 -23.42 -18.06 -13.63
C TRP A 19 -22.36 -17.29 -14.42
N SER A 20 -22.70 -16.84 -15.63
CA SER A 20 -21.78 -16.08 -16.50
C SER A 20 -21.56 -14.65 -16.01
N LEU A 21 -22.55 -14.04 -15.37
CA LEU A 21 -22.48 -12.69 -14.80
C LEU A 21 -21.92 -12.66 -13.37
N ALA A 22 -21.92 -13.78 -12.67
CA ALA A 22 -21.26 -13.93 -11.37
C ALA A 22 -19.74 -14.05 -11.53
N GLN A 23 -19.10 -13.08 -12.19
CA GLN A 23 -17.64 -12.94 -12.09
C GLN A 23 -17.32 -12.24 -10.77
N PRO A 24 -16.63 -12.91 -9.82
CA PRO A 24 -16.11 -12.23 -8.65
C PRO A 24 -14.96 -11.33 -9.11
N THR A 25 -15.30 -10.12 -9.56
CA THR A 25 -14.29 -9.09 -9.80
C THR A 25 -13.77 -8.68 -8.42
N ASN A 26 -12.52 -9.02 -8.15
CA ASN A 26 -11.89 -8.62 -6.90
C ASN A 26 -11.89 -7.09 -6.83
N VAL A 27 -12.23 -6.50 -5.69
CA VAL A 27 -12.21 -5.03 -5.48
C VAL A 27 -10.84 -4.45 -5.88
N PHE A 28 -9.78 -5.23 -5.69
CA PHE A 28 -8.43 -4.92 -6.16
C PHE A 28 -8.36 -4.70 -7.69
N GLU A 29 -8.91 -5.63 -8.46
CA GLU A 29 -8.88 -5.60 -9.93
C GLU A 29 -9.68 -4.41 -10.48
N ILE A 30 -10.84 -4.14 -9.88
CA ILE A 30 -11.65 -2.97 -10.21
C ILE A 30 -10.85 -1.68 -9.99
N ARG A 31 -10.22 -1.52 -8.82
CA ARG A 31 -9.40 -0.33 -8.52
C ARG A 31 -8.24 -0.18 -9.49
N CYS A 32 -7.55 -1.27 -9.82
CA CYS A 32 -6.48 -1.24 -10.81
C CYS A 32 -6.95 -0.83 -12.20
N ARG A 33 -8.14 -1.28 -12.64
CA ARG A 33 -8.71 -0.89 -13.94
C ARG A 33 -8.98 0.61 -14.00
N PHE A 34 -9.57 1.19 -12.96
CA PHE A 34 -9.92 2.61 -12.91
C PHE A 34 -8.76 3.55 -12.59
N ARG A 35 -7.63 3.04 -12.09
CA ARG A 35 -6.46 3.88 -11.81
C ARG A 35 -5.85 4.42 -13.10
N GLN A 36 -5.62 5.73 -13.19
CA GLN A 36 -4.91 6.33 -14.32
C GLN A 36 -3.41 6.11 -14.15
N ALA A 37 -2.75 5.75 -15.25
CA ALA A 37 -1.29 5.74 -15.31
C ALA A 37 -0.80 7.18 -15.52
N VAL A 38 0.39 7.47 -15.04
CA VAL A 38 1.07 8.72 -15.39
C VAL A 38 1.58 8.60 -16.83
N ASP A 39 1.19 9.56 -17.68
CA ASP A 39 1.52 9.54 -19.10
C ASP A 39 3.01 9.85 -19.35
N ASN A 40 3.61 10.72 -18.53
CA ASN A 40 4.99 11.16 -18.70
C ASN A 40 5.80 11.00 -17.39
N PRO A 41 6.80 10.10 -17.36
CA PRO A 41 7.61 9.86 -16.16
C PRO A 41 8.43 11.08 -15.71
N ASN A 42 8.70 12.03 -16.61
CA ASN A 42 9.47 13.23 -16.29
C ASN A 42 8.71 14.22 -15.40
N GLU A 43 7.39 14.06 -15.25
CA GLU A 43 6.56 14.87 -14.36
C GLU A 43 6.71 14.44 -12.90
N CYS A 44 7.27 13.26 -12.65
CA CYS A 44 7.45 12.74 -11.31
C CYS A 44 8.67 13.35 -10.61
N LYS A 45 8.41 14.27 -9.67
CA LYS A 45 9.44 15.01 -8.90
C LYS A 45 10.46 14.12 -8.19
N PHE A 46 10.03 12.95 -7.71
CA PHE A 46 10.85 12.02 -6.93
C PHE A 46 11.13 10.71 -7.69
N GLY A 47 10.95 10.73 -9.01
CA GLY A 47 11.05 9.56 -9.88
C GLY A 47 9.74 8.77 -9.99
N PHE A 48 9.77 7.71 -10.79
CA PHE A 48 8.62 6.89 -11.13
C PHE A 48 8.89 5.41 -10.87
N PHE A 49 7.82 4.62 -10.80
CA PHE A 49 7.87 3.17 -10.70
C PHE A 49 6.66 2.53 -11.37
N THR A 50 6.74 1.22 -11.60
CA THR A 50 5.59 0.43 -12.02
C THR A 50 4.88 -0.10 -10.78
N ASN A 51 3.64 0.32 -10.57
CA ASN A 51 2.85 -0.10 -9.41
C ASN A 51 2.33 -1.54 -9.56
N ILE A 52 1.69 -2.04 -8.51
CA ILE A 52 1.10 -3.38 -8.47
C ILE A 52 -0.02 -3.62 -9.49
N CYS A 53 -0.57 -2.56 -10.07
CA CYS A 53 -1.54 -2.61 -11.16
C CYS A 53 -0.86 -2.62 -12.54
N GLN A 54 0.46 -2.78 -12.61
CA GLN A 54 1.28 -2.71 -13.83
C GLN A 54 1.19 -1.38 -14.57
N LYS A 55 0.89 -0.29 -13.84
CA LYS A 55 0.80 1.07 -14.38
C LYS A 55 1.94 1.93 -13.86
N LEU A 56 2.39 2.88 -14.69
CA LEU A 56 3.41 3.84 -14.29
C LEU A 56 2.81 4.84 -13.29
N ASP A 57 3.52 5.07 -12.19
CA ASP A 57 3.09 5.89 -11.07
C ASP A 57 4.29 6.67 -10.51
N CYS A 58 4.01 7.82 -9.89
CA CYS A 58 5.06 8.64 -9.31
C CYS A 58 5.31 8.27 -7.84
N TRP A 59 6.57 8.30 -7.43
CA TRP A 59 6.91 8.21 -6.01
C TRP A 59 6.44 9.44 -5.24
N LYS A 60 5.99 9.22 -3.99
CA LYS A 60 5.58 10.26 -3.06
C LYS A 60 6.76 10.83 -2.29
N GLY A 61 6.78 12.15 -2.13
CA GLY A 61 7.82 12.89 -1.42
C GLY A 61 7.57 13.06 0.07
N PRO A 62 8.51 13.66 0.81
CA PRO A 62 8.35 13.93 2.24
C PRO A 62 7.11 14.78 2.53
N GLY A 63 6.24 14.31 3.43
CA GLY A 63 4.98 14.97 3.79
C GLY A 63 3.81 14.72 2.86
N GLU A 64 4.01 13.98 1.77
CA GLU A 64 2.89 13.56 0.93
C GLU A 64 2.19 12.33 1.50
N GLU A 65 0.89 12.21 1.20
CA GLU A 65 0.05 11.11 1.65
C GLU A 65 0.51 9.78 1.04
N CYS A 66 0.49 8.71 1.83
CA CYS A 66 0.97 7.40 1.45
C CYS A 66 0.16 6.27 2.07
N GLY A 67 0.24 5.09 1.44
CA GLY A 67 -0.26 3.84 2.01
C GLY A 67 0.85 3.05 2.69
N ASP A 68 0.49 2.23 3.66
CA ASP A 68 1.38 1.28 4.36
C ASP A 68 1.18 -0.17 3.90
N ASN A 69 0.03 -0.47 3.28
CA ASN A 69 -0.36 -1.79 2.81
C ASN A 69 -0.76 -1.79 1.33
N MET A 70 -0.92 -2.98 0.76
CA MET A 70 -1.20 -3.16 -0.67
C MET A 70 -2.48 -2.43 -1.15
N SER A 71 -3.53 -2.41 -0.34
CA SER A 71 -4.78 -1.71 -0.68
C SER A 71 -4.64 -0.19 -0.59
N ALA A 72 -3.82 0.27 0.35
CA ALA A 72 -3.51 1.67 0.60
C ALA A 72 -2.54 2.23 -0.45
N TYR A 73 -1.58 1.44 -0.94
CA TYR A 73 -0.72 1.82 -2.07
C TYR A 73 -1.52 2.14 -3.32
N ILE A 74 -2.62 1.41 -3.57
CA ILE A 74 -3.50 1.68 -4.71
C ILE A 74 -4.25 3.00 -4.55
N ARG A 75 -4.51 3.43 -3.31
CA ARG A 75 -5.34 4.60 -3.03
C ARG A 75 -4.53 5.87 -2.82
N TYR A 76 -3.45 5.78 -2.05
CA TYR A 76 -2.66 6.91 -1.59
C TYR A 76 -1.29 6.99 -2.27
N GLY A 77 -0.77 5.85 -2.76
CA GLY A 77 0.54 5.76 -3.41
C GLY A 77 1.64 5.26 -2.47
N GLN A 78 2.86 5.25 -3.00
CA GLN A 78 4.05 4.75 -2.30
C GLN A 78 5.09 5.86 -2.16
N CYS A 79 5.75 5.90 -1.00
CA CYS A 79 6.85 6.83 -0.75
C CYS A 79 8.08 6.48 -1.56
N ALA A 80 8.81 7.51 -1.98
CA ALA A 80 10.08 7.38 -2.67
C ALA A 80 11.09 6.55 -1.86
N PRO A 81 12.04 5.87 -2.54
CA PRO A 81 13.09 5.12 -1.87
C PRO A 81 13.85 5.98 -0.84
N GLY A 82 13.97 5.48 0.39
CA GLY A 82 14.58 6.20 1.51
C GLY A 82 13.59 6.96 2.41
N LEU A 83 12.30 6.95 2.08
CA LEU A 83 11.21 7.42 2.94
C LEU A 83 10.40 6.25 3.49
N ILE A 84 9.78 6.46 4.64
CA ILE A 84 8.90 5.49 5.31
C ILE A 84 7.50 6.09 5.37
N CYS A 85 6.48 5.30 5.02
CA CYS A 85 5.10 5.72 5.21
C CYS A 85 4.69 5.54 6.68
N CYS A 86 4.33 6.63 7.35
CA CYS A 86 3.91 6.62 8.76
C CYS A 86 2.75 7.58 8.97
N ASN A 87 1.73 7.16 9.73
CA ASN A 87 0.52 7.96 9.98
C ASN A 87 -0.13 8.50 8.68
N GLY A 88 0.00 7.76 7.58
CA GLY A 88 -0.51 8.16 6.27
C GLY A 88 0.36 9.17 5.52
N GLU A 89 1.56 9.51 6.00
CA GLU A 89 2.49 10.44 5.34
C GLU A 89 3.90 9.88 5.18
N CYS A 90 4.59 10.29 4.12
CA CYS A 90 5.99 9.93 3.93
C CYS A 90 6.89 10.73 4.88
N LYS A 91 7.61 10.02 5.76
CA LYS A 91 8.60 10.56 6.69
C LYS A 91 10.02 10.21 6.25
N GLY A 92 10.96 11.09 6.56
CA GLY A 92 12.37 10.99 6.11
C GLY A 92 12.82 12.21 5.33
N CYS A 93 13.99 12.11 4.71
CA CYS A 93 14.60 13.20 3.96
C CYS A 93 15.04 12.73 2.57
N ILE A 94 14.71 13.51 1.54
CA ILE A 94 15.24 13.35 0.18
C ILE A 94 15.70 14.71 -0.32
N ASN A 95 16.93 14.79 -0.83
CA ASN A 95 17.52 16.00 -1.43
C ASN A 95 17.40 17.25 -0.54
N GLY A 96 17.53 17.09 0.78
CA GLY A 96 17.44 18.18 1.75
C GLY A 96 16.02 18.58 2.16
N ASN A 97 14.98 18.09 1.48
CA ASN A 97 13.60 18.24 1.94
C ASN A 97 13.27 17.13 2.94
N CYS A 98 12.78 17.49 4.13
CA CYS A 98 12.63 16.58 5.25
C CYS A 98 11.25 16.71 5.89
N ASN A 99 10.60 15.57 6.14
CA ASN A 99 9.50 15.48 7.10
C ASN A 99 9.96 14.60 8.27
N ARG A 100 10.22 15.23 9.42
CA ARG A 100 10.84 14.59 10.59
C ARG A 100 9.85 14.26 11.70
N GLU A 101 8.56 14.39 11.43
CA GLU A 101 7.56 14.05 12.43
C GLU A 101 7.64 12.56 12.79
N SER A 102 7.64 12.27 14.08
CA SER A 102 7.86 10.92 14.59
C SER A 102 6.74 9.98 14.14
N CYS A 103 7.12 8.80 13.63
CA CYS A 103 6.21 7.70 13.29
C CYS A 103 5.55 7.04 14.52
N HIS A 104 5.61 7.65 15.70
CA HIS A 104 5.15 7.02 16.92
C HIS A 104 3.62 6.98 16.95
N PRO A 105 3.03 5.84 17.36
CA PRO A 105 1.64 5.85 17.76
C PRO A 105 1.46 6.81 18.94
N SER A 106 0.29 7.42 19.07
CA SER A 106 -0.08 8.32 20.17
C SER A 106 -0.09 7.67 21.57
N HIS A 107 0.32 6.40 21.68
CA HIS A 107 0.33 5.64 22.91
C HIS A 107 1.75 5.49 23.47
N SER A 108 1.88 5.74 24.77
CA SER A 108 3.10 5.96 25.56
C SER A 108 4.06 4.77 25.72
N PHE A 109 3.91 3.68 24.97
CA PHE A 109 4.71 2.46 25.16
C PHE A 109 5.35 2.00 23.85
N GLN A 110 6.62 2.35 23.67
CA GLN A 110 7.45 1.83 22.58
C GLN A 110 8.05 0.48 22.98
N LEU A 111 7.59 -0.61 22.36
CA LEU A 111 8.31 -1.88 22.44
C LEU A 111 9.52 -1.83 21.49
N ARG A 112 10.68 -2.37 21.92
CA ARG A 112 11.92 -2.46 21.11
C ARG A 112 11.74 -3.28 19.83
N SER A 113 10.68 -4.09 19.75
CA SER A 113 10.28 -4.88 18.58
C SER A 113 9.35 -4.15 17.61
N ASP A 114 9.09 -2.85 17.80
CA ASP A 114 8.26 -2.07 16.89
C ASP A 114 8.95 -1.91 15.53
N PRO A 115 8.33 -2.36 14.41
CA PRO A 115 8.92 -2.27 13.08
C PRO A 115 9.19 -0.83 12.61
N HIS A 116 8.67 0.18 13.31
CA HIS A 116 8.94 1.60 13.05
C HIS A 116 10.07 2.20 13.88
N MET A 117 10.80 1.40 14.66
CA MET A 117 12.05 1.84 15.30
C MET A 117 13.10 2.11 14.23
N MET A 118 13.45 3.38 14.04
CA MET A 118 14.64 3.77 13.29
C MET A 118 15.86 3.12 13.96
N GLU A 119 16.68 2.41 13.17
CA GLU A 119 17.91 1.76 13.64
C GLU A 119 18.78 2.83 14.32
N ARG A 120 18.84 2.81 15.64
CA ARG A 120 19.70 3.73 16.38
C ARG A 120 21.13 3.24 16.13
N HIS A 121 21.96 4.08 15.52
CA HIS A 121 23.40 3.89 15.59
C HIS A 121 23.80 4.08 17.07
N MET A 122 23.79 2.98 17.82
CA MET A 122 24.10 3.01 19.25
C MET A 122 25.59 3.26 19.41
N ASP A 123 25.93 4.28 20.19
CA ASP A 123 27.29 4.46 20.68
C ASP A 123 27.78 3.16 21.35
N PRO A 124 29.02 2.71 21.08
CA PRO A 124 29.52 1.42 21.55
C PRO A 124 29.55 1.28 23.07
N LEU A 125 29.45 2.38 23.82
CA LEU A 125 29.34 2.38 25.28
C LEU A 125 27.99 1.84 25.79
N TYR A 126 26.91 1.93 25.00
CA TYR A 126 25.59 1.43 25.39
C TYR A 126 25.44 -0.09 25.24
N ARG A 127 26.38 -0.77 24.56
CA ARG A 127 26.40 -2.25 24.43
C ARG A 127 26.74 -2.96 25.74
N ILE A 128 27.43 -2.29 26.65
CA ILE A 128 27.92 -2.90 27.90
C ILE A 128 26.77 -3.10 28.89
N PHE A 129 25.79 -2.19 28.90
CA PHE A 129 24.67 -2.24 29.84
C PHE A 129 23.61 -3.28 29.47
N ASP A 130 23.44 -3.63 28.19
CA ASP A 130 22.51 -4.68 27.75
C ASP A 130 22.97 -6.10 28.16
N TYR A 131 24.25 -6.29 28.54
CA TYR A 131 24.79 -7.60 28.93
C TYR A 131 24.54 -7.96 30.41
N TYR A 132 24.26 -6.96 31.27
CA TYR A 132 24.09 -7.17 32.72
C TYR A 132 22.62 -7.32 33.16
N THR A 133 21.66 -7.15 32.26
CA THR A 133 20.22 -7.21 32.59
C THR A 133 19.60 -8.59 32.31
N ASN A 134 20.41 -9.61 31.99
CA ASN A 134 19.97 -10.98 31.70
C ASN A 134 20.36 -12.00 32.79
N GLU A 135 20.65 -11.57 34.02
CA GLU A 135 20.66 -12.44 35.20
C GLU A 135 19.44 -12.18 36.08
#